data_AF-A0A550D2I4-F1
#
_entry.id   AF-A0A550D2I4-F1
#
_cell.length_a   1.000
_cell.length_b   1.000
_cell.length_c   1.000
_cell.angle_alpha   90.00
_cell.angle_beta   90.00
_cell.angle_gamma   90.00
#
_symmetry.space_group_name_H-M   'P 1'
#
loop_
_entity.id
_entity.type
_entity.pdbx_description
1 polymer ?
#
loop_
_entity_poly.entity_id
_entity_poly.type
_entity_poly.pdbx_seq_one_letter_code
_entity_poly.pdbx_strand_id
1 'polypeptide(L)'
;MSNEILEEIKRYLGSVNNSLLERFDSREKLLLLARELIRYCGETISLSHRGKKEEALKKYHQAIEKANEIRSIIKNFPEMLYGDVGTAFQELAEATVIISMYFSEKLKLPNELGIPDIYYITGIADAIGEMRRRVLELLKRSSIDEAEKIYNIMEELYELLWGFEYPKSLVPGLRQK
;
A
#
# COMPACT_ATOMS: atom_id res chain seq x y z
N MET A 1 -45.09 -23.18 17.63
CA MET A 1 -44.28 -23.35 16.40
C MET A 1 -44.01 -22.04 15.64
N SER A 2 -44.98 -21.38 14.99
CA SER A 2 -44.71 -20.11 14.25
C SER A 2 -44.28 -18.94 15.15
N ASN A 3 -44.88 -18.80 16.34
CA ASN A 3 -44.51 -17.75 17.30
C ASN A 3 -43.16 -17.99 17.99
N GLU A 4 -42.75 -19.25 18.17
CA GLU A 4 -41.45 -19.58 18.76
C GLU A 4 -40.31 -19.25 17.80
N ILE A 5 -40.48 -19.59 16.52
CA ILE A 5 -39.54 -19.21 15.45
C ILE A 5 -39.40 -17.68 15.37
N LEU A 6 -40.51 -16.95 15.46
CA LEU A 6 -40.48 -15.48 15.43
C LEU A 6 -39.69 -14.88 16.60
N GLU A 7 -39.87 -15.39 17.82
CA GLU A 7 -39.14 -14.91 19.00
C GLU A 7 -37.65 -15.31 18.99
N GLU A 8 -37.30 -16.44 18.37
CA GLU A 8 -35.91 -16.84 18.15
C GLU A 8 -35.23 -15.93 17.13
N ILE A 9 -35.89 -15.63 16.00
CA ILE A 9 -35.39 -14.68 14.99
C ILE A 9 -35.20 -13.29 15.58
N LYS A 10 -36.15 -12.77 16.37
CA LYS A 10 -36.02 -11.45 17.02
C LYS A 10 -34.82 -11.38 17.96
N ARG A 11 -34.60 -12.43 18.77
CA ARG A 11 -33.43 -12.51 19.65
C ARG A 11 -32.13 -12.52 18.86
N TYR A 12 -32.06 -13.30 17.78
CA TYR A 12 -30.91 -13.31 16.88
C TYR A 12 -30.66 -11.92 16.28
N LEU A 13 -31.67 -11.30 15.65
CA LEU A 13 -31.54 -9.97 15.04
C LEU A 13 -31.10 -8.91 16.05
N GLY A 14 -31.66 -8.95 17.27
CA GLY A 14 -31.24 -8.07 18.37
C GLY A 14 -29.78 -8.28 18.78
N SER A 15 -29.33 -9.55 18.84
CA SER A 15 -27.95 -9.89 19.20
C SER A 15 -26.92 -9.45 18.16
N VAL A 16 -27.30 -9.43 16.88
CA VAL A 16 -26.39 -9.10 15.77
C VAL A 16 -26.34 -7.59 15.49
N ASN A 17 -27.36 -6.82 15.85
CA ASN A 17 -27.44 -5.39 15.55
C ASN A 17 -26.23 -4.59 16.06
N ASN A 18 -25.79 -4.83 17.30
CA ASN A 18 -24.64 -4.12 17.87
C ASN A 18 -23.33 -4.47 17.13
N SER A 19 -23.14 -5.74 16.77
CA SER A 19 -21.97 -6.18 16.00
C SER A 19 -21.94 -5.58 14.59
N LEU A 20 -23.10 -5.44 13.94
CA LEU A 20 -23.19 -4.80 12.61
C LEU A 20 -22.89 -3.30 12.66
N LEU A 21 -23.32 -2.60 13.71
CA LEU A 21 -23.01 -1.18 13.91
C LEU A 21 -21.52 -0.96 14.13
N GLU A 22 -20.89 -1.76 15.00
CA GLU A 22 -19.43 -1.69 15.22
C GLU A 22 -18.64 -1.97 13.92
N ARG A 23 -19.13 -2.92 13.11
CA ARG A 23 -18.54 -3.25 11.81
C ARG A 23 -18.69 -2.09 10.81
N PHE A 24 -19.83 -1.41 10.80
CA PHE A 24 -20.07 -0.23 9.96
C PHE A 24 -19.12 0.91 10.33
N ASP A 25 -19.02 1.26 11.62
CA ASP A 25 -18.15 2.34 12.10
C ASP A 25 -16.67 2.04 11.82
N SER A 26 -16.26 0.78 11.99
CA SER A 26 -14.90 0.32 11.67
C SER A 26 -14.58 0.48 10.18
N ARG A 27 -15.54 0.19 9.30
CA ARG A 27 -15.39 0.35 7.86
C ARG A 27 -15.25 1.82 7.47
N GLU A 28 -16.08 2.71 8.00
CA GLU A 28 -15.98 4.15 7.73
C GLU A 28 -14.63 4.72 8.19
N LYS A 29 -14.19 4.32 9.39
CA LYS A 29 -12.85 4.68 9.89
C LYS A 29 -11.73 4.17 8.99
N LEU A 30 -11.81 2.93 8.52
CA LEU A 30 -10.83 2.36 7.59
C LEU A 30 -10.74 3.15 6.27
N LEU A 31 -11.87 3.56 5.70
CA LEU A 31 -11.89 4.34 4.46
C LEU A 31 -11.24 5.74 4.62
N LEU A 32 -11.39 6.36 5.80
CA LEU A 32 -10.71 7.62 6.10
C LEU A 32 -9.20 7.40 6.24
N LEU A 33 -8.78 6.41 7.02
CA LEU A 33 -7.37 6.10 7.21
C LEU A 33 -6.67 5.69 5.91
N ALA A 34 -7.32 4.91 5.05
CA ALA A 34 -6.80 4.51 3.76
C ALA A 34 -6.54 5.73 2.86
N ARG A 35 -7.48 6.68 2.81
CA ARG A 35 -7.33 7.94 2.06
C ARG A 35 -6.19 8.81 2.61
N GLU A 36 -6.04 8.88 3.93
CA GLU A 36 -4.91 9.58 4.55
C GLU A 36 -3.57 8.92 4.22
N LEU A 37 -3.50 7.59 4.29
CA LEU A 37 -2.31 6.81 3.94
C LEU A 37 -1.90 7.08 2.49
N ILE A 38 -2.83 6.93 1.54
CA ILE A 38 -2.63 7.24 0.12
C ILE A 38 -2.07 8.66 -0.07
N ARG A 39 -2.69 9.65 0.57
CA ARG A 39 -2.21 11.04 0.51
C ARG A 39 -0.77 11.17 1.02
N TYR A 40 -0.43 10.57 2.15
CA TYR A 40 0.94 10.63 2.69
C TYR A 40 1.95 9.90 1.80
N CYS A 41 1.58 8.79 1.17
CA CYS A 41 2.42 8.09 0.19
C CYS A 41 2.70 8.96 -1.04
N GLY A 42 1.66 9.55 -1.63
CA GLY A 42 1.80 10.48 -2.76
C GLY A 42 2.66 11.72 -2.43
N GLU A 43 2.47 12.31 -1.23
CA GLU A 43 3.32 13.40 -0.75
C GLU A 43 4.78 12.96 -0.58
N THR A 44 5.02 11.76 -0.04
CA THR A 44 6.34 11.16 0.13
C THR A 44 7.07 11.01 -1.21
N ILE A 45 6.43 10.41 -2.21
CA ILE A 45 6.99 10.20 -3.55
C ILE A 45 7.28 11.55 -4.22
N SER A 46 6.32 12.48 -4.17
CA SER A 46 6.46 13.81 -4.75
C SER A 46 7.62 14.62 -4.14
N LEU A 47 7.79 14.56 -2.82
CA LEU A 47 8.92 15.21 -2.13
C LEU A 47 10.24 14.51 -2.46
N SER A 48 10.22 13.18 -2.61
CA SER A 48 11.39 12.37 -2.97
C SER A 48 11.95 12.77 -4.33
N HIS A 49 11.10 12.92 -5.35
CA HIS A 49 11.51 13.41 -6.67
C HIS A 49 12.12 14.81 -6.65
N ARG A 50 11.66 15.66 -5.74
CA ARG A 50 12.18 17.03 -5.54
C ARG A 50 13.44 17.08 -4.67
N GLY A 51 13.94 15.93 -4.18
CA GLY A 51 15.12 15.86 -3.32
C GLY A 51 14.91 16.40 -1.90
N LYS A 52 13.66 16.60 -1.47
CA LYS A 52 13.31 17.14 -0.14
C LYS A 52 13.31 16.02 0.90
N LYS A 53 14.49 15.47 1.20
CA LYS A 53 14.66 14.25 2.03
C LYS A 53 13.93 14.32 3.38
N GLU A 54 14.18 15.36 4.17
CA GLU A 54 13.60 15.46 5.53
C GLU A 54 12.07 15.56 5.51
N GLU A 55 11.51 16.36 4.59
CA GLU A 55 10.07 16.49 4.42
C GLU A 55 9.46 15.15 3.96
N ALA A 56 10.10 14.46 3.01
CA ALA A 56 9.65 13.17 2.50
C ALA A 56 9.63 12.11 3.62
N LEU A 57 10.71 12.03 4.41
CA LEU A 57 10.78 11.13 5.56
C LEU A 57 9.69 11.40 6.59
N LYS A 58 9.41 12.67 6.88
CA LYS A 58 8.32 13.05 7.79
C LYS A 58 6.97 12.51 7.29
N LYS A 59 6.67 12.67 5.99
CA LYS A 59 5.44 12.13 5.39
C LYS A 59 5.42 10.61 5.39
N TYR A 60 6.55 9.97 5.14
CA TYR A 60 6.69 8.52 5.17
C TYR A 60 6.43 7.94 6.56
N HIS A 61 6.90 8.59 7.63
CA HIS A 61 6.59 8.18 8.99
C HIS A 61 5.09 8.29 9.31
N GLN A 62 4.44 9.37 8.86
CA GLN A 62 2.99 9.52 8.99
C GLN A 62 2.23 8.42 8.22
N ALA A 63 2.71 8.03 7.05
CA ALA A 63 2.16 6.90 6.29
C ALA A 63 2.27 5.59 7.09
N ILE A 64 3.42 5.30 7.69
CA ILE A 64 3.62 4.09 8.51
C ILE A 64 2.68 4.09 9.73
N GLU A 65 2.50 5.23 10.39
CA GLU A 65 1.56 5.37 11.51
C GLU A 65 0.13 5.01 11.07
N LYS A 66 -0.33 5.53 9.92
CA LYS A 66 -1.66 5.20 9.38
C LYS A 66 -1.79 3.74 9.00
N ALA A 67 -0.77 3.13 8.41
CA ALA A 67 -0.78 1.69 8.14
C ALA A 67 -0.92 0.85 9.43
N ASN A 68 -0.26 1.25 10.51
CA ASN A 68 -0.39 0.60 11.81
C ASN A 68 -1.82 0.72 12.38
N GLU A 69 -2.44 1.91 12.27
CA GLU A 69 -3.83 2.11 12.65
C GLU A 69 -4.78 1.22 11.84
N ILE A 70 -4.62 1.18 10.51
CA ILE A 70 -5.43 0.32 9.63
C ILE A 70 -5.28 -1.15 10.02
N ARG A 71 -4.04 -1.63 10.19
CA ARG A 71 -3.75 -3.03 10.57
C ARG A 71 -4.45 -3.43 11.88
N SER A 72 -4.52 -2.50 12.85
CA SER A 72 -5.19 -2.76 14.13
C SER A 72 -6.69 -3.07 13.95
N ILE A 73 -7.35 -2.43 13.00
CA ILE A 73 -8.77 -2.64 12.70
C ILE A 73 -8.96 -3.92 11.87
N ILE A 74 -8.12 -4.13 10.86
CA ILE A 74 -8.17 -5.32 9.99
C ILE A 74 -7.97 -6.62 10.79
N LYS A 75 -7.19 -6.60 11.87
CA LYS A 75 -7.02 -7.77 12.73
C LYS A 75 -8.35 -8.33 13.25
N ASN A 76 -9.32 -7.46 13.50
CA ASN A 76 -10.66 -7.84 13.96
C ASN A 76 -11.63 -8.08 12.80
N PHE A 77 -11.39 -7.47 11.64
CA PHE A 77 -12.20 -7.60 10.43
C PHE A 77 -11.34 -7.89 9.18
N PRO A 78 -10.73 -9.09 9.06
CA PRO A 78 -9.79 -9.40 7.99
C PRO A 78 -10.39 -9.26 6.59
N GLU A 79 -11.69 -9.49 6.47
CA GLU A 79 -12.43 -9.38 5.23
C GLU A 79 -12.59 -7.93 4.73
N MET A 80 -12.19 -6.92 5.51
CA MET A 80 -12.16 -5.50 5.09
C MET A 80 -10.88 -5.13 4.33
N LEU A 81 -9.93 -6.06 4.18
CA LEU A 81 -8.71 -5.88 3.39
C LEU A 81 -9.00 -6.01 1.88
N TYR A 82 -9.64 -5.01 1.30
CA TYR A 82 -9.87 -4.90 -0.14
C TYR A 82 -10.12 -3.43 -0.54
N GLY A 83 -10.19 -3.17 -1.85
CA GLY A 83 -10.44 -1.83 -2.38
C GLY A 83 -9.39 -0.82 -1.91
N ASP A 84 -9.85 0.33 -1.41
CA ASP A 84 -9.00 1.45 -0.98
C ASP A 84 -7.93 1.06 0.04
N VAL A 85 -8.21 0.09 0.93
CA VAL A 85 -7.25 -0.39 1.92
C VAL A 85 -6.08 -1.13 1.26
N GLY A 86 -6.39 -1.96 0.26
CA GLY A 86 -5.38 -2.66 -0.53
C GLY A 86 -4.53 -1.68 -1.35
N THR A 87 -5.20 -0.71 -2.00
CA THR A 87 -4.52 0.38 -2.71
C THR A 87 -3.57 1.14 -1.78
N ALA A 88 -4.02 1.49 -0.58
CA ALA A 88 -3.20 2.22 0.38
C ALA A 88 -1.95 1.44 0.82
N PHE A 89 -2.05 0.11 1.00
CA PHE A 89 -0.89 -0.74 1.28
C PHE A 89 0.06 -0.87 0.10
N GLN A 90 -0.46 -0.94 -1.12
CA GLN A 90 0.34 -0.93 -2.34
C GLN A 90 1.13 0.38 -2.48
N GLU A 91 0.48 1.53 -2.28
CA GLU A 91 1.14 2.83 -2.31
C GLU A 91 2.20 2.99 -1.20
N LEU A 92 1.97 2.41 -0.02
CA LEU A 92 2.97 2.40 1.06
C LEU A 92 4.21 1.59 0.67
N ALA A 93 4.03 0.46 -0.01
CA ALA A 93 5.16 -0.32 -0.52
C ALA A 93 5.94 0.46 -1.58
N GLU A 94 5.26 1.08 -2.54
CA GLU A 94 5.88 1.95 -3.54
C GLU A 94 6.69 3.07 -2.87
N ALA A 95 6.09 3.83 -1.97
CA ALA A 95 6.76 4.92 -1.25
C ALA A 95 7.96 4.43 -0.44
N THR A 96 7.89 3.22 0.14
CA THR A 96 9.00 2.59 0.86
C THR A 96 10.19 2.30 -0.05
N VAL A 97 9.93 1.73 -1.23
CA VAL A 97 10.98 1.44 -2.23
C VAL A 97 11.62 2.75 -2.69
N ILE A 98 10.81 3.77 -3.01
CA ILE A 98 11.31 5.07 -3.48
C ILE A 98 12.17 5.79 -2.44
N ILE A 99 11.74 5.84 -1.18
CA ILE A 99 12.54 6.44 -0.09
C ILE A 99 13.88 5.73 0.06
N SER A 100 13.87 4.40 0.06
CA SER A 100 15.08 3.60 0.21
C SER A 100 16.06 3.84 -0.94
N MET A 101 15.54 3.85 -2.17
CA MET A 101 16.32 4.06 -3.38
C MET A 101 16.90 5.47 -3.48
N TYR A 102 16.10 6.51 -3.23
CA TYR A 102 16.52 7.89 -3.50
C TYR A 102 17.36 8.47 -2.37
N PHE A 103 17.18 7.97 -1.14
CA PHE A 103 17.80 8.55 0.04
C PHE A 103 18.70 7.57 0.81
N SER A 104 18.93 6.37 0.27
CA SER A 104 19.75 5.32 0.88
C SER A 104 19.27 4.92 2.28
N GLU A 105 17.95 4.99 2.49
CA GLU A 105 17.31 4.55 3.72
C GLU A 105 17.20 3.02 3.75
N LYS A 106 17.10 2.45 4.96
CA LYS A 106 16.87 1.01 5.10
C LYS A 106 15.54 0.63 4.45
N LEU A 107 15.59 -0.28 3.47
CA LEU A 107 14.40 -0.89 2.89
C LEU A 107 13.64 -1.68 3.97
N LYS A 108 12.39 -1.29 4.21
CA LYS A 108 11.48 -2.05 5.07
C LYS A 108 10.74 -3.09 4.25
N LEU A 109 10.82 -4.33 4.71
CA LEU A 109 10.15 -5.47 4.09
C LEU A 109 8.66 -5.55 4.48
N PRO A 110 7.82 -6.32 3.77
CA PRO A 110 6.38 -6.40 4.04
C PRO A 110 6.05 -6.72 5.51
N ASN A 111 6.81 -7.62 6.12
CA ASN A 111 6.68 -8.01 7.52
C ASN A 111 6.96 -6.84 8.50
N GLU A 112 7.93 -5.98 8.19
CA GLU A 112 8.25 -4.78 8.99
C GLU A 112 7.16 -3.70 8.84
N LEU A 113 6.53 -3.61 7.67
CA LEU A 113 5.39 -2.72 7.42
C LEU A 113 4.07 -3.29 7.95
N GLY A 114 4.00 -4.61 8.15
CA GLY A 114 2.79 -5.34 8.49
C GLY A 114 1.75 -5.29 7.37
N ILE A 115 2.19 -5.35 6.11
CA ILE A 115 1.30 -5.42 4.94
C ILE A 115 1.46 -6.78 4.23
N PRO A 116 0.40 -7.30 3.59
CA PRO A 116 0.48 -8.53 2.80
C PRO A 116 1.43 -8.43 1.60
N ASP A 117 2.13 -9.52 1.29
CA ASP A 117 3.12 -9.61 0.20
C ASP A 117 2.55 -9.21 -1.16
N ILE A 118 1.29 -9.55 -1.43
CA ILE A 118 0.60 -9.22 -2.69
C ILE A 118 0.63 -7.72 -3.00
N TYR A 119 0.39 -6.87 -1.98
CA TYR A 119 0.41 -5.42 -2.13
C TYR A 119 1.83 -4.88 -2.18
N TYR A 120 2.77 -5.54 -1.52
CA TYR A 120 4.18 -5.16 -1.61
C TYR A 120 4.74 -5.40 -3.00
N ILE A 121 4.45 -6.57 -3.59
CA ILE A 121 4.87 -6.93 -4.95
C ILE A 121 4.30 -5.94 -5.98
N THR A 122 3.01 -5.60 -5.89
CA THR A 122 2.42 -4.61 -6.80
C THR A 122 2.96 -3.21 -6.56
N GLY A 123 3.36 -2.86 -5.33
CA GLY A 123 4.02 -1.60 -5.03
C GLY A 123 5.46 -1.50 -5.57
N ILE A 124 6.21 -2.62 -5.59
CA ILE A 124 7.50 -2.68 -6.31
C ILE A 124 7.29 -2.41 -7.80
N ALA A 125 6.25 -3.01 -8.39
CA ALA A 125 5.92 -2.78 -9.80
C ALA A 125 5.58 -1.30 -10.10
N ASP A 126 4.86 -0.62 -9.20
CA ASP A 126 4.61 0.82 -9.36
C ASP A 126 5.88 1.67 -9.17
N ALA A 127 6.76 1.27 -8.23
CA ALA A 127 8.01 1.97 -8.00
C ALA A 127 8.93 1.96 -9.24
N ILE A 128 8.89 0.91 -10.07
CA ILE A 128 9.58 0.88 -11.39
C ILE A 128 9.14 2.06 -12.26
N GLY A 129 7.85 2.40 -12.27
CA GLY A 129 7.31 3.55 -13.00
C GLY A 129 7.90 4.89 -12.51
N GLU A 130 8.05 5.05 -11.20
CA GLU A 130 8.66 6.23 -10.61
C GLU A 130 10.19 6.27 -10.78
N MET A 131 10.87 5.12 -10.79
CA MET A 131 12.30 5.03 -11.16
C MET A 131 12.51 5.49 -12.60
N ARG A 132 11.67 5.05 -13.54
CA ARG A 132 11.71 5.52 -14.94
C ARG A 132 11.55 7.04 -15.01
N ARG A 133 10.63 7.62 -14.24
CA ARG A 133 10.47 9.09 -14.16
C ARG A 133 11.76 9.76 -13.70
N ARG A 134 12.42 9.20 -12.68
CA ARG A 134 13.69 9.74 -12.17
C ARG A 134 14.83 9.63 -13.17
N VAL A 135 14.95 8.51 -13.88
CA VAL A 135 15.91 8.34 -14.97
C VAL A 135 15.74 9.44 -16.01
N LEU A 136 14.51 9.68 -16.49
CA LEU A 136 14.23 10.74 -17.46
C LEU A 136 14.57 12.13 -16.94
N GLU A 137 14.30 12.42 -15.66
CA GLU A 137 14.68 13.71 -15.05
C GLU A 137 16.19 13.89 -14.89
N LEU A 138 16.94 12.82 -14.62
CA LEU A 138 18.41 12.86 -14.56
C LEU A 138 19.01 13.05 -15.95
N LEU A 139 18.49 12.36 -16.97
CA LEU A 139 18.93 12.53 -18.36
C LEU A 139 18.70 13.96 -18.86
N LYS A 140 17.57 14.60 -18.51
CA LYS A 140 17.33 16.03 -18.82
C LYS A 140 18.39 16.98 -18.23
N ARG A 141 19.06 16.56 -17.15
CA ARG A 141 20.12 17.32 -16.45
C ARG A 141 21.52 16.86 -16.85
N SER A 142 21.63 15.98 -17.85
CA SER A 142 22.89 15.36 -18.27
C SER A 142 23.60 14.56 -17.16
N SER A 143 22.87 14.10 -16.14
CA SER A 143 23.38 13.25 -15.06
C SER A 143 23.36 11.78 -15.47
N ILE A 144 24.19 11.41 -16.45
CA ILE A 144 24.16 10.09 -17.11
C ILE A 144 24.49 8.96 -16.15
N ASP A 145 25.59 9.06 -15.38
CA ASP A 145 26.03 8.00 -14.47
C ASP A 145 24.99 7.66 -13.38
N GLU A 146 24.27 8.67 -12.89
CA GLU A 146 23.18 8.44 -11.92
C GLU A 146 21.96 7.81 -12.59
N ALA A 147 21.65 8.23 -13.82
CA ALA A 147 20.53 7.68 -14.59
C ALA A 147 20.76 6.20 -14.89
N GLU A 148 21.97 5.83 -15.31
CA GLU A 148 22.35 4.44 -15.61
C GLU A 148 22.23 3.54 -14.37
N LYS A 149 22.68 3.99 -13.20
CA LYS A 149 22.54 3.23 -11.94
C LYS A 149 21.08 2.92 -11.61
N ILE A 150 20.19 3.90 -11.73
CA ILE A 150 18.76 3.70 -11.45
C ILE A 150 18.12 2.82 -12.52
N TYR A 151 18.50 3.01 -13.79
CA TYR A 151 18.01 2.20 -14.90
C TYR A 151 18.34 0.72 -14.74
N ASN A 152 19.58 0.38 -14.37
CA ASN A 152 19.99 -1.02 -14.18
C ASN A 152 19.18 -1.70 -13.06
N ILE A 153 18.95 -1.02 -11.94
CA ILE A 153 18.12 -1.56 -10.86
C ILE A 153 16.67 -1.74 -11.32
N MET A 154 16.15 -0.79 -12.08
CA MET A 154 14.80 -0.87 -12.65
C MET A 154 14.66 -2.08 -13.59
N GLU A 155 15.66 -2.35 -14.43
CA GLU A 155 15.70 -3.50 -15.34
C GLU A 155 15.76 -4.82 -14.57
N GLU A 156 16.66 -4.95 -13.60
CA GLU A 156 16.76 -6.15 -12.74
C GLU A 156 15.45 -6.44 -12.00
N LEU A 157 14.81 -5.40 -11.43
CA LEU A 157 13.53 -5.55 -10.76
C LEU A 157 12.42 -5.99 -11.72
N TYR A 158 12.41 -5.46 -12.94
CA TYR A 158 11.45 -5.84 -13.97
C TYR A 158 11.61 -7.31 -14.37
N GLU A 159 12.84 -7.78 -14.60
CA GLU A 159 13.11 -9.18 -14.94
C GLU A 159 12.70 -10.14 -13.81
N LEU A 160 13.02 -9.78 -12.55
CA LEU A 160 12.60 -10.55 -11.38
C LEU A 160 11.07 -10.63 -11.29
N LEU A 161 10.36 -9.50 -11.47
CA LEU A 161 8.90 -9.45 -11.47
C LEU A 161 8.29 -10.25 -12.61
N TRP A 162 8.90 -10.22 -13.79
CA TRP A 162 8.47 -10.98 -14.96
C TRP A 162 8.55 -12.49 -14.72
N GLY A 163 9.57 -12.96 -13.98
CA GLY A 163 9.74 -14.35 -13.59
C GLY A 163 8.65 -14.89 -12.64
N PHE A 164 7.89 -14.02 -11.99
CA PHE A 164 6.73 -14.40 -11.18
C PHE A 164 5.53 -14.71 -12.08
N GLU A 165 5.55 -15.87 -12.75
CA GLU A 165 4.41 -16.42 -13.50
C GLU A 165 3.29 -16.90 -12.56
N TYR A 166 2.69 -16.00 -11.80
CA TYR A 166 1.51 -16.34 -11.01
C TYR A 166 0.24 -16.34 -11.86
N PRO A 167 -0.76 -17.17 -11.49
CA PRO A 167 -2.12 -16.99 -11.98
C PRO A 167 -2.54 -15.53 -11.73
N LYS A 168 -3.17 -14.89 -12.72
CA LYS A 168 -3.68 -13.50 -12.57
C LYS A 168 -4.58 -13.31 -11.34
N SER A 169 -5.19 -14.39 -10.85
CA SER A 169 -6.02 -14.42 -9.64
C SER A 169 -5.23 -14.25 -8.33
N LEU A 170 -3.93 -14.52 -8.32
CA LEU A 170 -3.10 -14.46 -7.12
C LEU A 170 -2.48 -13.07 -6.90
N VAL A 171 -2.10 -12.37 -7.96
CA VAL A 171 -1.63 -10.97 -7.91
C VAL A 171 -2.31 -10.17 -9.02
N PRO A 172 -3.51 -9.62 -8.76
CA PRO A 172 -4.25 -8.84 -9.75
C PRO A 172 -3.44 -7.62 -10.22
N GLY A 173 -3.43 -7.38 -11.54
CA GLY A 173 -2.83 -6.19 -12.14
C GLY A 173 -1.32 -6.22 -12.35
N LEU A 174 -0.58 -7.20 -11.81
CA LEU A 174 0.89 -7.23 -11.90
C LEU A 174 1.40 -7.23 -13.35
N ARG A 175 0.82 -8.03 -14.25
CA ARG A 175 1.25 -8.09 -15.67
C ARG A 175 0.95 -6.82 -16.49
N GLN A 176 0.08 -5.94 -15.99
CA GLN A 176 -0.29 -4.70 -16.69
C GLN A 176 0.59 -3.52 -16.27
N LYS A 177 1.25 -3.63 -15.11
CA LYS A 177 2.22 -2.66 -14.59
C LYS A 177 3.58 -2.94 -15.23
#